data_AF-A0A917HT69-F1
#
_entry.id   AF-A0A917HT69-F1
#
_cell.length_a   1.000
_cell.length_b   1.000
_cell.length_c   1.000
_cell.angle_alpha   90.00
_cell.angle_beta   90.00
_cell.angle_gamma   90.00
#
_symmetry.space_group_name_H-M   'P 1'
#
loop_
_entity.id
_entity.type
_entity.pdbx_description
1 polymer ?
#
loop_
_entity_poly.entity_id
_entity_poly.type
_entity_poly.pdbx_seq_one_letter_code
_entity_poly.pdbx_strand_id
1 'polypeptide(L)'
;MAEMLPKEWEIDYEDLGNVYARAGIQSCNACVSTAMALCVWPCNCYKKDSRKEPDLMWNLDLYARLDMADAWAIIGPINWYSCSSNLKLMFDRLVCMNGGNPDEKSIDHKNPEKAMALEHTARWESMSLNHLEGRTAAFFCYGDEGGDELDEAGRPKILQHKHYFDPVQEPFSDERNAYASLVWQCRYGGVEVPDQLWKCGITGSGKKYSDNQAEHMVLENEFMASFFTWVQDFENFVRQKGKVPPNRYRAYGYKAPRHFWENIKDGIRYVRMMVGKAPKGSSPRIQQDLGLNKGVTWHTKKGEGEKLRRHD
;
A
#
# COMPACT_ATOMS: atom_id res chain seq x y z
N MET A 1 -23.22 1.69 -1.53
CA MET A 1 -22.84 0.27 -1.41
C MET A 1 -23.24 -0.33 -0.08
N ALA A 2 -22.78 0.15 1.08
CA ALA A 2 -23.09 -0.48 2.38
C ALA A 2 -24.60 -0.71 2.60
N GLU A 3 -25.43 0.27 2.24
CA GLU A 3 -26.90 0.16 2.32
C GLU A 3 -27.53 -0.84 1.33
N MET A 4 -26.81 -1.21 0.27
CA MET A 4 -27.25 -2.16 -0.75
C MET A 4 -26.88 -3.60 -0.40
N LEU A 5 -25.91 -3.78 0.49
CA LEU A 5 -25.43 -5.10 0.89
C LEU A 5 -26.39 -5.75 1.89
N PRO A 6 -26.30 -7.08 2.07
CA PRO A 6 -27.20 -7.82 2.95
C PRO A 6 -27.09 -7.33 4.39
N LYS A 7 -28.25 -7.09 5.03
CA LYS A 7 -28.31 -6.50 6.38
C LYS A 7 -27.72 -7.40 7.46
N GLU A 8 -27.63 -8.70 7.19
CA GLU A 8 -27.01 -9.68 8.08
C GLU A 8 -25.48 -9.67 8.03
N TRP A 9 -24.86 -8.94 7.10
CA TRP A 9 -23.41 -8.79 7.03
C TRP A 9 -22.94 -7.72 8.01
N GLU A 10 -21.79 -7.98 8.64
CA GLU A 10 -21.06 -6.96 9.37
C GLU A 10 -20.27 -6.13 8.35
N ILE A 11 -20.61 -4.85 8.25
CA ILE A 11 -19.97 -3.93 7.30
C ILE A 11 -19.04 -3.01 8.07
N ASP A 12 -17.75 -3.19 7.83
CA ASP A 12 -16.70 -2.30 8.30
C ASP A 12 -16.33 -1.30 7.19
N TYR A 13 -16.48 -0.01 7.44
CA TYR A 13 -16.29 1.06 6.46
C TYR A 13 -15.23 2.06 6.92
N GLU A 14 -14.37 2.48 5.97
CA GLU A 14 -13.37 3.50 6.21
C GLU A 14 -13.20 4.41 5.00
N ASP A 15 -13.04 5.70 5.25
CA ASP A 15 -12.61 6.67 4.25
C ASP A 15 -11.10 6.90 4.36
N LEU A 16 -10.33 6.42 3.37
CA LEU A 16 -8.88 6.63 3.30
C LEU A 16 -8.50 7.97 2.66
N GLY A 17 -9.46 8.82 2.32
CA GLY A 17 -9.26 10.15 1.78
C GLY A 17 -8.42 11.05 2.68
N ASN A 18 -7.87 12.12 2.10
CA ASN A 18 -7.09 13.11 2.82
C ASN A 18 -8.03 14.08 3.57
N VAL A 19 -8.63 13.60 4.65
CA VAL A 19 -9.53 14.38 5.51
C VAL A 19 -8.71 15.32 6.39
N TYR A 20 -9.09 16.60 6.41
CA TYR A 20 -8.41 17.61 7.22
C TYR A 20 -8.30 17.19 8.69
N ALA A 21 -7.14 17.49 9.31
CA ALA A 21 -6.80 17.15 10.70
C ALA A 21 -6.69 15.65 11.04
N ARG A 22 -6.81 14.75 10.06
CA ARG A 22 -6.53 13.32 10.25
C ARG A 22 -5.04 13.03 10.10
N ALA A 23 -4.53 12.04 10.83
CA ALA A 23 -3.19 11.52 10.57
C ALA A 23 -3.14 10.91 9.16
N GLY A 24 -2.01 11.09 8.47
CA GLY A 24 -1.75 10.38 7.21
C GLY A 24 -1.34 8.93 7.44
N ILE A 25 -1.38 8.13 6.37
CA ILE A 25 -0.74 6.81 6.36
C ILE A 25 0.76 7.04 6.17
N GLN A 26 1.59 6.54 7.07
CA GLN A 26 3.04 6.61 6.90
C GLN A 26 3.52 5.64 5.81
N SER A 27 4.60 5.98 5.11
CA SER A 27 5.15 5.18 4.01
C SER A 27 5.78 3.86 4.45
N CYS A 28 5.85 2.85 3.58
CA CYS A 28 6.60 1.63 3.90
C CYS A 28 8.10 1.91 4.03
N ASN A 29 8.77 1.32 5.02
CA ASN A 29 10.23 1.40 5.19
C ASN A 29 11.00 0.41 4.28
N ALA A 30 10.29 -0.34 3.42
CA ALA A 30 10.87 -1.32 2.51
C ALA A 30 11.75 -2.39 3.20
N CYS A 31 11.34 -2.86 4.38
CA CYS A 31 12.07 -3.90 5.13
C CYS A 31 12.32 -5.17 4.30
N VAL A 32 11.36 -5.54 3.45
CA VAL A 32 11.45 -6.69 2.53
C VAL A 32 12.64 -6.58 1.56
N SER A 33 13.09 -5.38 1.21
CA SER A 33 14.26 -5.19 0.36
C SER A 33 15.58 -5.60 1.03
N THR A 34 15.56 -5.88 2.34
CA THR A 34 16.67 -6.53 3.05
C THR A 34 16.44 -8.03 3.22
N ALA A 35 15.25 -8.40 3.72
CA ALA A 35 14.78 -9.77 3.91
C ALA A 35 13.27 -9.72 4.18
N MET A 36 12.48 -10.66 3.64
CA MET A 36 11.07 -10.85 4.02
C MET A 36 10.94 -11.15 5.52
N ALA A 37 11.88 -11.87 6.12
CA ALA A 37 11.93 -12.07 7.57
C ALA A 37 12.05 -10.78 8.39
N LEU A 38 12.49 -9.67 7.80
CA LEU A 38 12.54 -8.35 8.44
C LEU A 38 11.20 -7.61 8.33
N CYS A 39 10.38 -7.97 7.34
CA CYS A 39 9.05 -7.42 7.13
C CYS A 39 8.05 -8.12 8.05
N VAL A 40 7.82 -7.58 9.24
CA VAL A 40 6.98 -8.22 10.27
C VAL A 40 5.49 -8.10 9.93
N TRP A 41 4.71 -9.15 10.24
CA TRP A 41 3.25 -9.15 10.21
C TRP A 41 2.66 -9.20 11.63
N PRO A 42 1.79 -8.26 12.03
CA PRO A 42 1.51 -6.97 11.37
C PRO A 42 2.74 -6.03 11.34
N CYS A 43 2.76 -5.09 10.40
CA CYS A 43 3.91 -4.20 10.18
C CYS A 43 4.34 -3.40 11.42
N ASN A 44 5.57 -3.62 11.88
CA ASN A 44 6.17 -2.98 13.06
C ASN A 44 6.92 -1.66 12.77
N CYS A 45 6.79 -1.10 11.56
CA CYS A 45 7.49 0.13 11.18
C CYS A 45 7.01 1.33 12.01
N TYR A 46 5.70 1.36 12.29
CA TYR A 46 5.03 2.40 13.06
C TYR A 46 4.27 1.78 14.23
N LYS A 47 3.61 2.63 15.03
CA LYS A 47 2.84 2.19 16.20
C LYS A 47 1.66 3.10 16.44
N LYS A 48 0.66 2.54 17.11
CA LYS A 48 -0.55 3.24 17.56
C LYS A 48 -0.19 4.43 18.46
N ASP A 49 -0.91 5.54 18.29
CA ASP A 49 -0.84 6.76 19.10
C ASP A 49 0.56 7.40 19.18
N SER A 50 1.39 7.20 18.16
CA SER A 50 2.71 7.83 18.09
C SER A 50 2.58 9.35 17.89
N ARG A 51 3.08 10.14 18.84
CA ARG A 51 3.16 11.61 18.70
C ARG A 51 4.24 12.07 17.72
N LYS A 52 5.29 11.27 17.54
CA LYS A 52 6.43 11.61 16.68
C LYS A 52 6.18 11.25 15.22
N GLU A 53 5.48 10.13 15.01
CA GLU A 53 5.18 9.57 13.69
C GLU A 53 3.71 9.10 13.70
N PRO A 54 2.73 10.03 13.73
CA PRO A 54 1.32 9.67 13.72
C PRO A 54 0.99 8.83 12.49
N ASP A 55 0.31 7.71 12.68
CA ASP A 55 0.06 6.76 11.61
C ASP A 55 -1.40 6.29 11.58
N LEU A 56 -2.06 6.51 10.46
CA LEU A 56 -3.47 6.21 10.32
C LEU A 56 -3.78 4.71 10.40
N MET A 57 -2.97 3.86 9.75
CA MET A 57 -3.23 2.41 9.74
C MET A 57 -3.24 1.83 11.14
N TRP A 58 -2.29 2.22 11.99
CA TRP A 58 -2.26 1.76 13.38
C TRP A 58 -3.32 2.40 14.26
N ASN A 59 -3.62 3.69 14.06
CA ASN A 59 -4.63 4.38 14.87
C ASN A 59 -6.04 3.81 14.66
N LEU A 60 -6.33 3.29 13.46
CA LEU A 60 -7.61 2.64 13.11
C LEU A 60 -7.59 1.12 13.21
N ASP A 61 -6.49 0.52 13.66
CA ASP A 61 -6.30 -0.94 13.69
C ASP A 61 -6.55 -1.62 12.33
N LEU A 62 -6.16 -0.98 11.21
CA LEU A 62 -6.49 -1.46 9.85
C LEU A 62 -5.95 -2.87 9.57
N TYR A 63 -4.79 -3.27 10.10
CA TYR A 63 -4.31 -4.64 9.94
C TYR A 63 -5.27 -5.67 10.52
N ALA A 64 -5.84 -5.38 11.70
CA ALA A 64 -6.81 -6.25 12.34
C ALA A 64 -8.15 -6.25 11.59
N ARG A 65 -8.61 -5.09 11.11
CA ARG A 65 -9.84 -4.96 10.31
C ARG A 65 -9.75 -5.79 9.02
N LEU A 66 -8.63 -5.68 8.29
CA LEU A 66 -8.37 -6.45 7.07
C LEU A 66 -8.23 -7.96 7.33
N ASP A 67 -7.63 -8.36 8.45
CA ASP A 67 -7.56 -9.75 8.91
C ASP A 67 -8.93 -10.31 9.30
N MET A 68 -9.81 -9.50 9.91
CA MET A 68 -11.16 -9.97 10.27
C MET A 68 -12.10 -10.09 9.07
N ALA A 69 -11.91 -9.26 8.04
CA ALA A 69 -12.79 -9.24 6.89
C ALA A 69 -12.66 -10.50 6.02
N ASP A 70 -13.80 -11.08 5.63
CA ASP A 70 -13.89 -12.17 4.64
C ASP A 70 -13.62 -11.65 3.22
N ALA A 71 -14.05 -10.42 2.94
CA ALA A 71 -13.89 -9.75 1.66
C ALA A 71 -13.63 -8.24 1.82
N TRP A 72 -12.91 -7.66 0.87
CA TRP A 72 -12.62 -6.23 0.79
C TRP A 72 -13.28 -5.63 -0.45
N ALA A 73 -13.90 -4.46 -0.28
CA ALA A 73 -14.39 -3.65 -1.39
C ALA A 73 -13.63 -2.32 -1.40
N ILE A 74 -12.83 -2.09 -2.43
CA ILE A 74 -11.97 -0.91 -2.57
C ILE A 74 -12.52 -0.05 -3.69
N ILE A 75 -12.91 1.17 -3.34
CA ILE A 75 -13.52 2.13 -4.27
C ILE A 75 -12.68 3.41 -4.23
N GLY A 76 -12.28 3.92 -5.38
CA GLY A 76 -11.46 5.15 -5.40
C GLY A 76 -11.19 5.70 -6.80
N PRO A 77 -10.73 6.96 -6.88
CA PRO A 77 -10.47 7.60 -8.16
C PRO A 77 -9.18 7.07 -8.81
N ILE A 78 -9.06 7.29 -10.11
CA ILE A 78 -7.81 7.25 -10.86
C ILE A 78 -7.16 8.63 -10.75
N ASN A 79 -5.97 8.68 -10.18
CA ASN A 79 -5.12 9.87 -10.12
C ASN A 79 -3.89 9.61 -10.98
N TRP A 80 -3.76 10.29 -12.11
CA TRP A 80 -2.58 10.21 -12.99
C TRP A 80 -2.20 8.77 -13.36
N TYR A 81 -3.11 8.02 -13.99
CA TYR A 81 -2.89 6.62 -14.39
C TYR A 81 -2.57 5.68 -13.22
N SER A 82 -2.99 6.02 -12.00
CA SER A 82 -2.78 5.19 -10.82
C SER A 82 -3.88 5.35 -9.79
N CYS A 83 -3.84 4.53 -8.74
CA CYS A 83 -4.68 4.70 -7.56
C CYS A 83 -4.29 5.96 -6.74
N SER A 84 -5.15 6.38 -5.82
CA SER A 84 -4.83 7.47 -4.91
C SER A 84 -3.62 7.15 -4.02
N SER A 85 -2.82 8.17 -3.69
CA SER A 85 -1.57 7.97 -2.95
C SER A 85 -1.78 7.35 -1.56
N ASN A 86 -2.89 7.69 -0.87
CA ASN A 86 -3.23 7.09 0.42
C ASN A 86 -3.52 5.59 0.30
N LEU A 87 -4.26 5.20 -0.75
CA LEU A 87 -4.52 3.79 -1.02
C LEU A 87 -3.23 3.04 -1.35
N LYS A 88 -2.35 3.65 -2.15
CA LYS A 88 -1.03 3.08 -2.46
C LYS A 88 -0.16 2.91 -1.20
N LEU A 89 -0.16 3.89 -0.29
CA LEU A 89 0.57 3.80 0.98
C LEU A 89 0.06 2.67 1.88
N MET A 90 -1.25 2.43 1.92
CA MET A 90 -1.84 1.28 2.61
C MET A 90 -1.30 -0.04 2.03
N PHE A 91 -1.37 -0.20 0.71
CA PHE A 91 -0.92 -1.40 0.02
C PHE A 91 0.59 -1.62 0.12
N ASP A 92 1.41 -0.57 0.02
CA ASP A 92 2.86 -0.67 0.21
C ASP A 92 3.24 -1.20 1.60
N ARG A 93 2.40 -0.94 2.60
CA ARG A 93 2.59 -1.47 3.95
C ARG A 93 1.97 -2.85 4.17
N LEU A 94 0.99 -3.23 3.36
CA LEU A 94 0.44 -4.59 3.34
C LEU A 94 1.37 -5.60 2.67
N VAL A 95 2.54 -5.22 2.15
CA VAL A 95 3.54 -6.19 1.68
C VAL A 95 3.87 -7.26 2.73
N CYS A 96 3.78 -6.92 4.03
CA CYS A 96 3.96 -7.86 5.13
C CYS A 96 2.92 -8.99 5.20
N MET A 97 1.74 -8.83 4.57
CA MET A 97 0.75 -9.91 4.51
C MET A 97 1.21 -11.07 3.63
N ASN A 98 2.19 -10.84 2.75
CA ASN A 98 2.72 -11.79 1.77
C ASN A 98 3.97 -12.48 2.32
N GLY A 99 3.83 -13.36 3.31
CA GLY A 99 4.97 -14.10 3.88
C GLY A 99 5.78 -13.34 4.92
N GLY A 100 5.31 -12.19 5.40
CA GLY A 100 5.99 -11.42 6.44
C GLY A 100 6.16 -12.18 7.74
N ASN A 101 7.14 -11.80 8.56
CA ASN A 101 7.50 -12.49 9.79
C ASN A 101 6.44 -12.30 10.88
N PRO A 102 5.72 -13.36 11.32
CA PRO A 102 4.71 -13.24 12.37
C PRO A 102 5.29 -13.18 13.79
N ASP A 103 6.59 -13.42 13.97
CA ASP A 103 7.26 -13.45 15.27
C ASP A 103 8.53 -12.59 15.25
N GLU A 104 8.38 -11.30 15.54
CA GLU A 104 9.47 -10.33 15.60
C GLU A 104 10.63 -10.74 16.53
N LYS A 105 10.37 -11.56 17.56
CA LYS A 105 11.42 -12.01 18.49
C LYS A 105 12.44 -12.93 17.82
N SER A 106 12.05 -13.58 16.71
CA SER A 106 12.96 -14.42 15.92
C SER A 106 14.14 -13.64 15.33
N ILE A 107 14.04 -12.31 15.26
CA ILE A 107 15.05 -11.42 14.69
C ILE A 107 15.51 -10.33 15.67
N ASP A 108 15.31 -10.46 16.98
CA ASP A 108 15.70 -9.47 18.00
C ASP A 108 15.29 -8.02 17.70
N HIS A 109 14.10 -7.79 17.13
CA HIS A 109 13.59 -6.46 16.73
C HIS A 109 14.49 -5.73 15.73
N LYS A 110 14.03 -5.64 14.47
CA LYS A 110 14.67 -4.84 13.40
C LYS A 110 16.16 -5.17 13.14
N ASN A 111 16.63 -6.35 13.52
CA ASN A 111 18.00 -6.79 13.22
C ASN A 111 18.07 -7.42 11.81
N PRO A 112 18.72 -6.77 10.84
CA PRO A 112 18.76 -7.25 9.47
C PRO A 112 19.60 -8.53 9.32
N GLU A 113 20.71 -8.67 10.05
CA GLU A 113 21.56 -9.87 9.94
C GLU A 113 20.82 -11.12 10.43
N LYS A 114 20.06 -11.02 11.52
CA LYS A 114 19.24 -12.13 12.01
C LYS A 114 18.08 -12.45 11.08
N ALA A 115 17.45 -11.43 10.50
CA ALA A 115 16.40 -11.62 9.52
C ALA A 115 16.92 -12.37 8.28
N MET A 116 18.03 -11.91 7.68
CA MET A 116 18.65 -12.58 6.54
C MET A 116 19.03 -14.03 6.88
N ALA A 117 19.59 -14.28 8.08
CA ALA A 117 19.91 -15.64 8.51
C ALA A 117 18.66 -16.51 8.68
N LEU A 118 17.55 -15.97 9.20
CA LEU A 118 16.30 -16.70 9.42
C LEU A 118 15.74 -17.24 8.11
N GLU A 119 15.78 -16.49 7.02
CA GLU A 119 15.25 -16.89 5.71
C GLU A 119 15.86 -18.17 5.14
N HIS A 120 17.07 -18.53 5.60
CA HIS A 120 17.78 -19.74 5.19
C HIS A 120 17.53 -20.93 6.11
N THR A 121 16.48 -20.90 6.94
CA THR A 121 16.18 -21.97 7.91
C THR A 121 14.86 -22.67 7.60
N ALA A 122 14.76 -23.96 7.93
CA ALA A 122 13.49 -24.69 7.87
C ALA A 122 12.41 -24.08 8.79
N ARG A 123 12.82 -23.36 9.85
CA ARG A 123 11.88 -22.62 10.70
C ARG A 123 11.14 -21.55 9.89
N TRP A 124 11.83 -20.83 8.99
CA TRP A 124 11.22 -19.80 8.16
C TRP A 124 10.15 -20.36 7.23
N GLU A 125 10.43 -21.47 6.55
CA GLU A 125 9.48 -22.17 5.68
C GLU A 125 8.18 -22.52 6.41
N SER A 126 8.25 -22.84 7.70
CA SER A 126 7.07 -23.19 8.51
C SER A 126 6.26 -22.00 9.04
N MET A 127 6.80 -20.77 8.98
CA MET A 127 6.20 -19.57 9.57
C MET A 127 5.86 -18.47 8.56
N SER A 128 6.54 -18.43 7.42
CA SER A 128 6.27 -17.49 6.32
C SER A 128 5.04 -17.95 5.56
N LEU A 129 3.90 -17.32 5.86
CA LEU A 129 2.60 -17.65 5.27
C LEU A 129 2.01 -16.40 4.61
N ASN A 130 1.17 -16.60 3.61
CA ASN A 130 0.23 -15.57 3.19
C ASN A 130 -0.81 -15.38 4.30
N HIS A 131 -0.69 -14.31 5.07
CA HIS A 131 -1.47 -14.15 6.30
C HIS A 131 -2.95 -13.90 6.06
N LEU A 132 -3.28 -13.39 4.86
CA LEU A 132 -4.64 -13.04 4.46
C LEU A 132 -5.21 -13.98 3.38
N GLU A 133 -4.54 -15.12 3.15
CA GLU A 133 -4.94 -16.16 2.20
C GLU A 133 -6.43 -16.52 2.29
N GLY A 134 -7.04 -16.73 1.14
CA GLY A 134 -8.43 -17.17 1.02
C GLY A 134 -9.46 -16.05 1.10
N ARG A 135 -9.06 -14.77 1.32
CA ARG A 135 -9.97 -13.61 1.22
C ARG A 135 -10.25 -13.23 -0.23
N THR A 136 -11.31 -12.45 -0.42
CA THR A 136 -11.65 -11.84 -1.72
C THR A 136 -11.43 -10.33 -1.66
N ALA A 137 -10.88 -9.73 -2.69
CA ALA A 137 -10.89 -8.28 -2.87
C ALA A 137 -11.59 -7.92 -4.19
N ALA A 138 -12.31 -6.80 -4.16
CA ALA A 138 -12.98 -6.20 -5.29
C ALA A 138 -12.55 -4.74 -5.42
N PHE A 139 -12.40 -4.28 -6.66
CA PHE A 139 -11.93 -2.94 -6.97
C PHE A 139 -12.89 -2.26 -7.95
N PHE A 140 -13.41 -1.11 -7.54
CA PHE A 140 -14.14 -0.20 -8.41
C PHE A 140 -13.38 1.13 -8.48
N CYS A 141 -12.60 1.30 -9.54
CA CYS A 141 -11.93 2.56 -9.79
C CYS A 141 -12.80 3.46 -10.68
N TYR A 142 -12.54 4.77 -10.68
CA TYR A 142 -13.24 5.68 -11.56
C TYR A 142 -12.40 6.88 -11.97
N GLY A 143 -12.64 7.40 -13.17
CA GLY A 143 -11.89 8.53 -13.73
C GLY A 143 -12.73 9.35 -14.70
N ASP A 144 -12.18 10.48 -15.12
CA ASP A 144 -12.86 11.48 -15.95
C ASP A 144 -12.26 11.65 -17.35
N GLU A 145 -11.28 10.81 -17.70
CA GLU A 145 -10.60 10.83 -19.00
C GLU A 145 -9.99 12.20 -19.34
N GLY A 146 -9.58 12.97 -18.33
CA GLY A 146 -9.04 14.32 -18.51
C GLY A 146 -10.13 15.39 -18.70
N GLY A 147 -11.38 15.07 -18.38
CA GLY A 147 -12.51 16.00 -18.41
C GLY A 147 -12.65 16.68 -19.77
N ASP A 148 -12.69 18.02 -19.77
CA ASP A 148 -12.76 18.82 -20.98
C ASP A 148 -11.40 19.32 -21.49
N GLU A 149 -10.29 18.74 -21.02
CA GLU A 149 -8.94 19.21 -21.36
C GLU A 149 -8.41 18.61 -22.68
N LEU A 150 -9.00 17.54 -23.21
CA LEU A 150 -8.52 16.87 -24.43
C LEU A 150 -9.04 17.51 -25.72
N ASP A 151 -8.16 17.68 -26.70
CA ASP A 151 -8.50 18.08 -28.07
C ASP A 151 -9.02 16.89 -28.91
N GLU A 152 -9.47 17.15 -30.14
CA GLU A 152 -10.04 16.13 -31.05
C GLU A 152 -9.08 14.97 -31.35
N ALA A 153 -7.78 15.20 -31.15
CA ALA A 153 -6.75 14.19 -31.35
C ALA A 153 -6.36 13.49 -30.05
N GLY A 154 -7.13 13.66 -28.96
CA GLY A 154 -6.93 13.03 -27.66
C GLY A 154 -5.78 13.63 -26.83
N ARG A 155 -5.29 14.84 -27.15
CA ARG A 155 -4.15 15.46 -26.44
C ARG A 155 -4.61 16.59 -25.53
N PRO A 156 -3.91 16.87 -24.41
CA PRO A 156 -4.23 18.04 -23.61
C PRO A 156 -4.13 19.32 -24.45
N LYS A 157 -5.21 20.11 -24.47
CA LYS A 157 -5.33 21.36 -25.25
C LYS A 157 -4.18 22.32 -24.97
N ILE A 158 -3.78 22.43 -23.70
CA ILE A 158 -2.73 23.33 -23.21
C ILE A 158 -1.30 22.89 -23.56
N LEU A 159 -1.10 21.63 -23.98
CA LEU A 159 0.23 21.08 -24.23
C LEU A 159 0.90 21.78 -25.42
N GLN A 160 1.99 22.51 -25.17
CA GLN A 160 2.73 23.20 -26.23
C GLN A 160 3.52 22.24 -27.12
N HIS A 161 4.19 21.27 -26.50
CA HIS A 161 4.95 20.23 -27.20
C HIS A 161 4.08 19.00 -27.45
N LYS A 162 3.14 19.10 -28.40
CA LYS A 162 2.13 18.05 -28.68
C LYS A 162 2.72 16.65 -28.91
N HIS A 163 3.95 16.55 -29.41
CA HIS A 163 4.64 15.28 -29.66
C HIS A 163 5.14 14.57 -28.38
N TYR A 164 5.09 15.20 -27.21
CA TYR A 164 5.38 14.55 -25.92
C TYR A 164 4.25 13.65 -25.43
N PHE A 165 3.04 13.80 -26.01
CA PHE A 165 1.88 13.01 -25.65
C PHE A 165 1.32 12.36 -26.92
N ASP A 166 1.53 11.05 -27.02
CA ASP A 166 0.92 10.21 -28.05
C ASP A 166 -0.19 9.38 -27.39
N PRO A 167 -1.47 9.69 -27.63
CA PRO A 167 -2.61 8.99 -27.00
C PRO A 167 -2.61 7.48 -27.27
N VAL A 168 -2.02 7.03 -28.39
CA VAL A 168 -1.92 5.60 -28.72
C VAL A 168 -0.91 4.87 -27.81
N GLN A 169 -0.01 5.61 -27.19
CA GLN A 169 1.01 5.10 -26.26
C GLN A 169 0.63 5.31 -24.80
N GLU A 170 -0.62 5.69 -24.52
CA GLU A 170 -1.10 5.73 -23.14
C GLU A 170 -0.97 4.37 -22.45
N PRO A 171 -0.73 4.35 -21.14
CA PRO A 171 -0.25 3.14 -20.46
C PRO A 171 -1.26 2.00 -20.45
N PHE A 172 -2.55 2.28 -20.65
CA PHE A 172 -3.62 1.29 -20.56
C PHE A 172 -4.63 1.45 -21.70
N SER A 173 -5.12 0.32 -22.22
CA SER A 173 -6.31 0.27 -23.09
C SER A 173 -7.61 0.04 -22.31
N ASP A 174 -7.49 -0.30 -21.02
CA ASP A 174 -8.58 -0.51 -20.08
C ASP A 174 -8.17 0.17 -18.78
N GLU A 175 -8.87 1.26 -18.45
CA GLU A 175 -8.57 2.17 -17.34
C GLU A 175 -8.51 1.48 -15.98
N ARG A 176 -9.16 0.30 -15.83
CA ARG A 176 -9.06 -0.45 -14.58
C ARG A 176 -7.61 -0.82 -14.23
N ASN A 177 -6.74 -0.91 -15.24
CA ASN A 177 -5.31 -1.21 -15.07
C ASN A 177 -4.53 -0.14 -14.30
N ALA A 178 -5.08 1.07 -14.10
CA ALA A 178 -4.54 2.03 -13.13
C ALA A 178 -4.40 1.42 -11.72
N TYR A 179 -5.22 0.42 -11.39
CA TYR A 179 -5.21 -0.30 -10.11
C TYR A 179 -4.49 -1.66 -10.18
N ALA A 180 -3.89 -2.03 -11.32
CA ALA A 180 -3.30 -3.35 -11.55
C ALA A 180 -2.27 -3.73 -10.49
N SER A 181 -1.42 -2.79 -10.07
CA SER A 181 -0.40 -3.06 -9.03
C SER A 181 -1.00 -3.55 -7.71
N LEU A 182 -2.16 -3.01 -7.31
CA LEU A 182 -2.85 -3.41 -6.07
C LEU A 182 -3.51 -4.78 -6.24
N VAL A 183 -4.16 -5.00 -7.39
CA VAL A 183 -4.79 -6.28 -7.75
C VAL A 183 -3.76 -7.42 -7.77
N TRP A 184 -2.62 -7.19 -8.40
CA TRP A 184 -1.55 -8.19 -8.46
C TRP A 184 -0.90 -8.44 -7.10
N GLN A 185 -0.79 -7.41 -6.25
CA GLN A 185 -0.34 -7.61 -4.88
C GLN A 185 -1.31 -8.48 -4.07
N CYS A 186 -2.62 -8.27 -4.20
CA CYS A 186 -3.64 -9.13 -3.59
C CYS A 186 -3.48 -10.58 -4.05
N ARG A 187 -3.46 -10.81 -5.38
CA ARG A 187 -3.34 -12.15 -5.97
C ARG A 187 -2.05 -12.85 -5.54
N TYR A 188 -0.93 -12.12 -5.53
CA TYR A 188 0.36 -12.63 -5.05
C TYR A 188 0.30 -13.03 -3.56
N GLY A 189 -0.49 -12.31 -2.76
CA GLY A 189 -0.69 -12.53 -1.33
C GLY A 189 -1.79 -13.50 -0.93
N GLY A 190 -2.38 -14.25 -1.88
CA GLY A 190 -3.46 -15.18 -1.60
C GLY A 190 -4.84 -14.55 -1.38
N VAL A 191 -4.98 -13.25 -1.66
CA VAL A 191 -6.28 -12.57 -1.70
C VAL A 191 -6.76 -12.55 -3.14
N GLU A 192 -7.79 -13.33 -3.46
CA GLU A 192 -8.26 -13.42 -4.83
C GLU A 192 -8.95 -12.13 -5.27
N VAL A 193 -8.76 -11.78 -6.55
CA VAL A 193 -9.46 -10.67 -7.19
C VAL A 193 -10.03 -11.19 -8.49
N PRO A 194 -11.27 -11.70 -8.50
CA PRO A 194 -11.93 -12.15 -9.74
C PRO A 194 -12.04 -10.98 -10.74
N ASP A 195 -11.84 -11.24 -12.03
CA ASP A 195 -11.85 -10.18 -13.05
C ASP A 195 -13.20 -9.45 -13.13
N GLN A 196 -14.31 -10.13 -12.83
CA GLN A 196 -15.64 -9.51 -12.76
C GLN A 196 -15.76 -8.49 -11.61
N LEU A 197 -14.96 -8.64 -10.55
CA LEU A 197 -14.93 -7.75 -9.39
C LEU A 197 -13.90 -6.63 -9.53
N TRP A 198 -13.22 -6.52 -10.67
CA TRP A 198 -12.29 -5.43 -10.98
C TRP A 198 -12.80 -4.62 -12.17
N LYS A 199 -13.36 -3.45 -11.87
CA LYS A 199 -14.06 -2.58 -12.82
C LYS A 199 -13.57 -1.14 -12.74
N CYS A 200 -13.72 -0.41 -13.83
CA CYS A 200 -13.56 1.03 -13.89
C CYS A 200 -14.86 1.67 -14.40
N GLY A 201 -15.33 2.72 -13.72
CA GLY A 201 -16.40 3.58 -14.20
C GLY A 201 -15.83 4.88 -14.76
N ILE A 202 -16.41 5.38 -15.85
CA ILE A 202 -16.08 6.71 -16.39
C ILE A 202 -17.16 7.68 -15.92
N THR A 203 -16.74 8.85 -15.44
CA THR A 203 -17.65 9.92 -14.98
C THR A 203 -17.10 11.29 -15.33
N GLY A 204 -17.95 12.19 -15.79
CA GLY A 204 -17.55 13.57 -16.10
C GLY A 204 -16.62 13.77 -17.29
N SER A 205 -16.53 12.78 -18.18
CA SER A 205 -15.85 12.91 -19.48
C SER A 205 -16.41 14.10 -20.25
N GLY A 206 -15.52 14.97 -20.75
CA GLY A 206 -15.88 16.20 -21.45
C GLY A 206 -16.42 17.34 -20.57
N LYS A 207 -16.42 17.21 -19.24
CA LYS A 207 -16.86 18.25 -18.29
C LYS A 207 -15.67 18.95 -17.62
N LYS A 208 -15.94 20.11 -17.03
CA LYS A 208 -15.00 20.76 -16.10
C LYS A 208 -14.84 19.88 -14.85
N TYR A 209 -13.64 19.85 -14.27
CA TYR A 209 -13.40 19.15 -13.00
C TYR A 209 -14.34 19.63 -11.87
N SER A 210 -14.69 20.92 -11.84
CA SER A 210 -15.69 21.47 -10.89
C SER A 210 -17.09 20.89 -11.05
N ASP A 211 -17.39 20.34 -12.23
CA ASP A 211 -18.71 19.86 -12.63
C ASP A 211 -18.73 18.31 -12.66
N ASN A 212 -17.73 17.69 -12.03
CA ASN A 212 -17.59 16.25 -11.84
C ASN A 212 -17.33 15.94 -10.36
N GLN A 213 -18.33 16.23 -9.54
CA GLN A 213 -18.31 16.05 -8.08
C GLN A 213 -19.32 14.97 -7.71
N ALA A 214 -19.36 14.56 -6.44
CA ALA A 214 -20.23 13.45 -6.00
C ALA A 214 -21.71 13.68 -6.37
N GLU A 215 -22.21 14.92 -6.26
CA GLU A 215 -23.57 15.31 -6.66
C GLU A 215 -23.84 15.21 -8.16
N HIS A 216 -22.79 15.26 -8.98
CA HIS A 216 -22.87 15.08 -10.42
C HIS A 216 -22.80 13.59 -10.78
N MET A 217 -21.87 12.85 -10.17
CA MET A 217 -21.66 11.41 -10.40
C MET A 217 -22.94 10.59 -10.20
N VAL A 218 -23.73 10.90 -9.15
CA VAL A 218 -24.97 10.16 -8.85
C VAL A 218 -26.08 10.37 -9.88
N LEU A 219 -25.96 11.38 -10.74
CA LEU A 219 -26.89 11.67 -11.83
C LEU A 219 -26.46 11.00 -13.16
N GLU A 220 -25.25 10.45 -13.22
CA GLU A 220 -24.73 9.77 -14.42
C GLU A 220 -25.22 8.33 -14.47
N ASN A 221 -26.28 8.10 -15.26
CA ASN A 221 -26.97 6.81 -15.33
C ASN A 221 -26.04 5.63 -15.68
N GLU A 222 -25.13 5.81 -16.65
CA GLU A 222 -24.21 4.74 -17.08
C GLU A 222 -23.18 4.39 -15.99
N PHE A 223 -22.60 5.41 -15.36
CA PHE A 223 -21.69 5.25 -14.23
C PHE A 223 -22.37 4.51 -13.07
N MET A 224 -23.56 4.98 -12.66
CA MET A 224 -24.30 4.38 -11.56
C MET A 224 -24.78 2.96 -11.89
N ALA A 225 -25.20 2.68 -13.12
CA ALA A 225 -25.56 1.32 -13.56
C ALA A 225 -24.37 0.36 -13.48
N SER A 226 -23.17 0.81 -13.91
CA SER A 226 -21.92 0.05 -13.78
C SER A 226 -21.58 -0.23 -12.31
N PHE A 227 -21.67 0.79 -11.46
CA PHE A 227 -21.44 0.64 -10.02
C PHE A 227 -22.43 -0.34 -9.37
N PHE A 228 -23.73 -0.24 -9.66
CA PHE A 228 -24.73 -1.15 -9.11
C PHE A 228 -24.53 -2.59 -9.56
N THR A 229 -24.17 -2.81 -10.83
CA THR A 229 -23.83 -4.14 -11.35
C THR A 229 -22.63 -4.71 -10.59
N TRP A 230 -21.57 -3.92 -10.40
CA TRP A 230 -20.39 -4.34 -9.64
C TRP A 230 -20.72 -4.68 -8.18
N VAL A 231 -21.59 -3.92 -7.51
CA VAL A 231 -22.05 -4.24 -6.15
C VAL A 231 -22.81 -5.57 -6.11
N GLN A 232 -23.66 -5.85 -7.10
CA GLN A 232 -24.39 -7.12 -7.21
C GLN A 232 -23.43 -8.29 -7.45
N ASP A 233 -22.45 -8.12 -8.34
CA ASP A 233 -21.42 -9.13 -8.61
C ASP A 233 -20.61 -9.43 -7.35
N PHE A 234 -20.24 -8.39 -6.59
CA PHE A 234 -19.54 -8.52 -5.30
C PHE A 234 -20.38 -9.29 -4.29
N GLU A 235 -21.66 -8.92 -4.11
CA GLU A 235 -22.56 -9.59 -3.19
C GLU A 235 -22.69 -11.08 -3.54
N ASN A 236 -23.02 -11.37 -4.81
CA ASN A 236 -23.22 -12.73 -5.29
C ASN A 236 -21.98 -13.60 -5.08
N PHE A 237 -20.80 -13.07 -5.41
CA PHE A 237 -19.54 -13.78 -5.27
C PHE A 237 -19.23 -14.08 -3.79
N VAL A 238 -19.28 -13.07 -2.93
CA VAL A 238 -18.98 -13.23 -1.50
C VAL A 238 -19.98 -14.15 -0.81
N ARG A 239 -21.27 -14.05 -1.16
CA ARG A 239 -22.32 -14.95 -0.64
C ARG A 239 -22.08 -16.40 -1.06
N GLN A 240 -21.72 -16.63 -2.32
CA GLN A 240 -21.45 -17.98 -2.82
C GLN A 240 -20.22 -18.59 -2.16
N LYS A 241 -19.17 -17.79 -1.93
CA LYS A 241 -17.93 -18.23 -1.30
C LYS A 241 -18.10 -18.52 0.20
N GLY A 242 -18.87 -17.68 0.90
CA GLY A 242 -19.06 -17.79 2.34
C GLY A 242 -17.89 -17.29 3.16
N LYS A 243 -17.90 -17.62 4.46
CA LYS A 243 -16.92 -17.13 5.44
C LYS A 243 -15.54 -17.73 5.24
N VAL A 244 -14.52 -16.91 5.47
CA VAL A 244 -13.11 -17.27 5.36
C VAL A 244 -12.57 -17.59 6.76
N PRO A 245 -11.96 -18.77 6.97
CA PRO A 245 -11.39 -19.08 8.26
C PRO A 245 -10.19 -18.15 8.57
N PRO A 246 -10.00 -17.81 9.85
CA PRO A 246 -8.83 -17.05 10.27
C PRO A 246 -7.53 -17.86 10.09
N ASN A 247 -6.45 -17.19 9.69
CA ASN A 247 -5.13 -17.82 9.61
C ASN A 247 -4.50 -17.99 11.01
N ARG A 248 -3.42 -18.77 11.11
CA ARG A 248 -2.64 -19.04 12.32
C ARG A 248 -2.13 -17.77 13.01
N TYR A 249 -1.67 -16.79 12.23
CA TYR A 249 -1.04 -15.57 12.72
C TYR A 249 -1.96 -14.36 12.52
N ARG A 250 -2.84 -14.14 13.50
CA ARG A 250 -3.82 -13.07 13.47
C ARG A 250 -3.20 -11.70 13.73
N ALA A 251 -3.65 -10.72 12.96
CA ALA A 251 -3.47 -9.31 13.30
C ALA A 251 -4.49 -8.88 14.36
N TYR A 252 -5.70 -9.46 14.32
CA TYR A 252 -6.70 -9.26 15.37
C TYR A 252 -6.17 -9.76 16.72
N GLY A 253 -6.26 -8.89 17.73
CA GLY A 253 -5.74 -9.16 19.07
C GLY A 253 -4.22 -9.02 19.21
N TYR A 254 -3.50 -8.69 18.14
CA TYR A 254 -2.05 -8.44 18.21
C TYR A 254 -1.75 -7.25 19.13
N LYS A 255 -0.81 -7.46 20.05
CA LYS A 255 -0.29 -6.41 20.94
C LYS A 255 1.19 -6.21 20.65
N ALA A 256 1.52 -5.04 20.09
CA ALA A 256 2.90 -4.69 19.77
C ALA A 256 3.79 -4.80 21.03
N PRO A 257 4.94 -5.51 20.96
CA PRO A 257 5.84 -5.58 22.10
C PRO A 257 6.48 -4.22 22.39
N ARG A 258 6.96 -4.04 23.63
CA ARG A 258 7.78 -2.89 24.00
C ARG A 258 9.26 -3.22 23.79
N HIS A 259 9.96 -2.40 23.03
CA HIS A 259 11.33 -2.64 22.57
C HIS A 259 12.32 -1.58 23.09
N PHE A 260 12.38 -1.35 24.40
CA PHE A 260 13.18 -0.23 24.93
C PHE A 260 14.68 -0.40 24.65
N TRP A 261 15.24 -1.56 24.96
CA TRP A 261 16.69 -1.81 24.82
C TRP A 261 17.09 -2.00 23.36
N GLU A 262 16.24 -2.63 22.56
CA GLU A 262 16.44 -2.87 21.15
C GLU A 262 16.44 -1.54 20.38
N ASN A 263 15.49 -0.63 20.68
CA ASN A 263 15.51 0.72 20.10
C ASN A 263 16.79 1.51 20.46
N ILE A 264 17.35 1.33 21.66
CA ILE A 264 18.63 1.94 22.03
C ILE A 264 19.77 1.36 21.18
N LYS A 265 19.80 0.03 21.00
CA LYS A 265 20.80 -0.65 20.14
C LYS A 265 20.72 -0.15 18.71
N ASP A 266 19.51 0.01 18.16
CA ASP A 266 19.28 0.55 16.83
C ASP A 266 19.75 2.00 16.71
N GLY A 267 19.49 2.83 17.72
CA GLY A 267 20.01 4.20 17.77
C GLY A 267 21.54 4.25 17.74
N ILE A 268 22.21 3.40 18.52
CA ILE A 268 23.69 3.29 18.51
C ILE A 268 24.18 2.80 17.15
N ARG A 269 23.51 1.79 16.56
CA ARG A 269 23.83 1.27 15.22
C ARG A 269 23.71 2.36 14.17
N TYR A 270 22.65 3.14 14.19
CA TYR A 270 22.43 4.27 13.29
C TYR A 270 23.57 5.30 13.38
N VAL A 271 23.95 5.71 14.59
CA VAL A 271 25.08 6.65 14.79
C VAL A 271 26.39 6.07 14.26
N ARG A 272 26.64 4.76 14.44
CA ARG A 272 27.84 4.10 13.89
C ARG A 272 27.84 4.10 12.36
N MET A 273 26.69 3.88 11.73
CA MET A 273 26.57 3.93 10.27
C MET A 273 26.85 5.34 9.73
N MET A 274 26.36 6.38 10.42
CA MET A 274 26.58 7.79 10.08
C MET A 274 28.07 8.21 10.07
N VAL A 275 28.93 7.48 10.80
CA VAL A 275 30.39 7.72 10.84
C VAL A 275 31.21 6.71 10.04
N GLY A 276 30.57 5.93 9.16
CA GLY A 276 31.27 4.95 8.33
C GLY A 276 31.78 3.73 9.09
N LYS A 277 31.21 3.44 10.26
CA LYS A 277 31.57 2.28 11.10
C LYS A 277 30.46 1.24 11.09
N ALA A 278 30.08 0.76 9.90
CA ALA A 278 29.07 -0.28 9.78
C ALA A 278 29.47 -1.56 10.55
N PRO A 279 28.49 -2.34 11.07
CA PRO A 279 28.78 -3.58 11.78
C PRO A 279 29.58 -4.56 10.93
N LYS A 280 30.56 -5.26 11.53
CA LYS A 280 31.36 -6.27 10.81
C LYS A 280 30.46 -7.38 10.29
N GLY A 281 30.72 -7.83 9.06
CA GLY A 281 29.94 -8.89 8.40
C GLY A 281 28.55 -8.46 7.92
N SER A 282 28.19 -7.18 8.04
CA SER A 282 26.91 -6.65 7.54
C SER A 282 26.98 -6.21 6.08
N SER A 283 25.83 -6.21 5.40
CA SER A 283 25.72 -5.67 4.03
C SER A 283 26.20 -4.21 3.92
N PRO A 284 25.84 -3.27 4.84
CA PRO A 284 26.40 -1.92 4.82
C PRO A 284 27.93 -1.87 4.93
N ARG A 285 28.56 -2.82 5.65
CA ARG A 285 30.02 -2.88 5.73
C ARG A 285 30.63 -3.33 4.41
N ILE A 286 30.06 -4.37 3.78
CA ILE A 286 30.49 -4.83 2.46
C ILE A 286 30.36 -3.70 1.43
N GLN A 287 29.24 -2.96 1.43
CA GLN A 287 29.04 -1.82 0.54
C GLN A 287 30.05 -0.67 0.79
N GLN A 288 30.45 -0.43 2.04
CA GLN A 288 31.51 0.52 2.38
C GLN A 288 32.87 0.04 1.86
N ASP A 289 33.22 -1.22 2.10
CA ASP A 289 34.49 -1.81 1.67
C ASP A 289 34.58 -1.86 0.13
N LEU A 290 33.46 -2.01 -0.58
CA LEU A 290 33.35 -1.93 -2.04
C LEU A 290 33.24 -0.48 -2.59
N GLY A 291 33.18 0.55 -1.73
CA GLY A 291 33.02 1.94 -2.15
C GLY A 291 31.67 2.29 -2.79
N LEU A 292 30.65 1.45 -2.61
CA LEU A 292 29.29 1.63 -3.15
C LEU A 292 28.48 2.66 -2.35
N ASN A 293 28.75 2.77 -1.05
CA ASN A 293 28.00 3.67 -0.17
C ASN A 293 28.80 4.96 0.13
N LYS A 294 28.35 6.07 -0.47
CA LYS A 294 28.90 7.42 -0.23
C LYS A 294 28.08 8.24 0.79
N GLY A 295 27.12 7.63 1.46
CA GLY A 295 26.14 8.28 2.33
C GLY A 295 26.59 8.55 3.77
N VAL A 296 27.88 8.41 4.09
CA VAL A 296 28.42 8.74 5.43
C VAL A 296 28.28 10.24 5.65
N THR A 297 27.36 10.66 6.52
CA THR A 297 27.08 12.07 6.74
C THR A 297 26.60 12.32 8.16
N TRP A 298 26.98 13.47 8.73
CA TRP A 298 26.37 14.01 9.95
C TRP A 298 25.21 14.98 9.65
N HIS A 299 24.96 15.27 8.37
CA HIS A 299 24.01 16.28 7.93
C HIS A 299 22.77 15.65 7.31
N THR A 300 22.05 14.84 8.08
CA THR A 300 20.84 14.13 7.62
C THR A 300 19.70 15.05 7.20
N LYS A 301 19.72 16.32 7.65
CA LYS A 301 18.72 17.33 7.29
C LYS A 301 19.04 18.11 6.02
N LYS A 302 20.27 18.01 5.48
CA LYS A 302 20.65 18.71 4.24
C LYS A 302 20.26 17.85 3.04
N GLY A 303 19.68 18.46 2.01
CA GLY A 303 19.40 17.77 0.76
C GLY A 303 20.68 17.31 0.07
N GLU A 304 20.61 16.21 -0.68
CA GLU A 304 21.79 15.66 -1.38
C GLU A 304 22.42 16.66 -2.35
N GLY A 305 21.61 17.46 -3.05
CA GLY A 305 22.12 18.52 -3.92
C GLY A 305 22.88 19.63 -3.17
N GLU A 306 22.52 19.92 -1.91
CA GLU A 306 23.27 20.88 -1.09
C GLU A 306 24.63 20.30 -0.66
N LYS A 307 24.67 19.00 -0.33
CA LYS A 307 25.92 18.31 0.00
C LYS A 307 26.86 18.31 -1.20
N LEU A 308 26.35 17.98 -2.39
CA LEU A 308 27.13 17.97 -3.62
C LEU A 308 27.78 19.32 -3.92
N ARG A 309 27.00 20.41 -3.86
CA ARG A 309 27.49 21.78 -4.14
C ARG A 309 28.51 22.34 -3.14
N ARG A 310 28.73 21.69 -1.99
CA ARG A 310 29.72 22.11 -0.98
C ARG A 310 31.04 21.34 -1.08
N HIS A 311 31.09 20.31 -1.92
CA HIS A 311 32.30 19.50 -2.14
C HIS A 311 33.14 20.00 -3.34
N ASP A 312 32.79 21.17 -3.91
CA ASP A 312 33.59 21.97 -4.84
C ASP A 312 34.17 23.22 -4.14
#